data_AF-A0A6M1MNH4-F1
#
_entry.id   AF-A0A6M1MNH4-F1
#
_cell.length_a   1.000
_cell.length_b   1.000
_cell.length_c   1.000
_cell.angle_alpha   90.00
_cell.angle_beta   90.00
_cell.angle_gamma   90.00
#
_symmetry.space_group_name_H-M   'P 1'
#
loop_
_entity.id
_entity.type
_entity.pdbx_description
1 polymer ?
#
loop_
_entity_poly.entity_id
_entity_poly.type
_entity_poly.pdbx_seq_one_letter_code
_entity_poly.pdbx_strand_id
1 'polypeptide(L)'
;MFDRIKTLFQRWHEIKEADALTDYDLHDLGLSRDQLRAFVRMPTDLQDRLTAMAALFGVPEDELRHDHGRWIEMLTSCGHCADRRACSELLARGRLDSPADARFCPNRHELEALSHAA
;
A
#
# COMPACT_ATOMS: atom_id res chain seq x y z
N MET A 1 4.70 18.12 10.87
CA MET A 1 5.80 17.75 9.93
C MET A 1 5.39 16.68 8.90
N PHE A 2 4.23 16.02 9.08
CA PHE A 2 3.68 14.98 8.20
C PHE A 2 3.09 15.45 6.85
N ASP A 3 2.66 16.71 6.73
CA ASP A 3 2.05 17.21 5.49
C ASP A 3 3.01 17.21 4.29
N ARG A 4 4.31 17.31 4.54
CA ARG A 4 5.35 17.26 3.50
C ARG A 4 5.48 15.89 2.85
N ILE A 5 5.25 14.81 3.61
CA ILE A 5 5.34 13.44 3.10
C ILE A 5 4.11 13.13 2.22
N LYS A 6 2.93 13.61 2.61
CA LYS A 6 1.71 13.53 1.79
C LYS A 6 1.85 14.29 0.47
N THR A 7 2.44 15.48 0.51
CA THR A 7 2.73 16.24 -0.72
C THR A 7 3.80 15.56 -1.56
N LEU A 8 4.78 14.87 -0.97
CA LEU A 8 5.75 14.09 -1.72
C LEU A 8 5.08 12.88 -2.38
N PHE A 9 4.25 12.10 -1.69
CA PHE A 9 3.50 11.00 -2.32
C PHE A 9 2.55 11.46 -3.44
N GLN A 10 1.89 12.63 -3.27
CA GLN A 10 1.04 13.21 -4.33
C GLN A 10 1.84 13.88 -5.45
N ARG A 11 3.02 14.47 -5.18
CA ARG A 11 3.91 15.08 -6.19
C ARG A 11 4.89 14.09 -6.82
N TRP A 12 5.08 12.90 -6.26
CA TRP A 12 6.03 11.88 -6.70
C TRP A 12 5.72 11.31 -8.08
N HIS A 13 4.48 11.48 -8.53
CA HIS A 13 4.08 11.20 -9.90
C HIS A 13 4.74 12.14 -10.93
N GLU A 14 5.34 13.25 -10.49
CA GLU A 14 6.25 14.09 -11.27
C GLU A 14 7.67 13.52 -11.14
N ILE A 15 7.97 12.55 -11.99
CA ILE A 15 9.17 11.68 -12.06
C ILE A 15 10.48 12.47 -12.33
N LYS A 16 10.88 13.42 -11.48
CA LYS A 16 12.19 14.09 -11.58
C LYS A 16 12.96 14.31 -10.28
N GLU A 17 12.38 14.06 -9.11
CA GLU A 17 13.07 14.31 -7.82
C GLU A 17 13.58 13.05 -7.09
N ALA A 18 13.32 11.84 -7.59
CA ALA A 18 13.80 10.60 -6.95
C ALA A 18 15.35 10.49 -6.91
N ASP A 19 16.04 11.12 -7.86
CA ASP A 19 17.52 11.25 -7.86
C ASP A 19 18.02 12.39 -6.95
N ALA A 20 17.13 13.26 -6.46
CA ALA A 20 17.50 14.42 -5.64
C ALA A 20 17.56 14.11 -4.14
N LEU A 21 16.94 13.02 -3.68
CA LEU A 21 17.01 12.59 -2.28
C LEU A 21 18.36 11.94 -1.99
N THR A 22 19.08 12.41 -0.98
CA THR A 22 20.33 11.78 -0.53
C THR A 22 20.05 10.54 0.32
N ASP A 23 21.04 9.67 0.51
CA ASP A 23 20.86 8.48 1.36
C ASP A 23 20.56 8.85 2.82
N TYR A 24 21.00 10.03 3.27
CA TYR A 24 20.67 10.59 4.57
C TYR A 24 19.19 10.98 4.67
N ASP A 25 18.66 11.65 3.63
CA ASP A 25 17.23 11.99 3.57
C ASP A 25 16.37 10.72 3.57
N LEU A 26 16.81 9.68 2.88
CA LEU A 26 16.12 8.39 2.87
C LEU A 26 16.16 7.71 4.24
N HIS A 27 17.31 7.76 4.93
CA HIS A 27 17.45 7.21 6.27
C HIS A 27 16.53 7.94 7.27
N ASP A 28 16.45 9.26 7.21
CA ASP A 28 15.53 10.06 8.03
C ASP A 28 14.05 9.74 7.73
N LEU A 29 13.75 9.34 6.50
CA LEU A 29 12.44 8.85 6.08
C LEU A 29 12.19 7.36 6.41
N GLY A 30 13.16 6.65 6.98
CA GLY A 30 13.07 5.23 7.29
C GLY A 30 13.04 4.33 6.05
N LEU A 31 13.55 4.81 4.91
CA LEU A 31 13.57 4.09 3.64
C LEU A 31 15.00 3.83 3.17
N SER A 32 15.22 2.70 2.52
CA SER A 32 16.44 2.43 1.76
C SER A 32 16.31 2.88 0.31
N ARG A 33 17.43 3.09 -0.38
CA ARG A 33 17.45 3.43 -1.81
C ARG A 33 16.79 2.36 -2.68
N ASP A 34 16.92 1.09 -2.31
CA ASP A 34 16.30 -0.01 -3.06
C ASP A 34 14.80 -0.09 -2.80
N GLN A 35 14.36 0.19 -1.56
CA GLN A 35 12.94 0.39 -1.27
C GLN A 35 12.39 1.55 -2.11
N LEU A 36 13.10 2.68 -2.17
CA LEU A 36 12.75 3.84 -2.99
C LEU A 36 12.54 3.47 -4.46
N ARG A 37 13.49 2.74 -5.05
CA ARG A 37 13.43 2.31 -6.46
C ARG A 37 12.29 1.32 -6.71
N ALA A 38 12.03 0.43 -5.76
CA ALA A 38 10.88 -0.46 -5.83
C ALA A 38 9.58 0.35 -5.83
N PHE A 39 9.46 1.36 -4.98
CA PHE A 39 8.30 2.26 -4.93
C PHE A 39 8.09 3.06 -6.21
N VAL A 40 9.14 3.62 -6.81
CA VAL A 40 9.04 4.37 -8.09
C VAL A 40 8.48 3.49 -9.23
N ARG A 41 8.71 2.18 -9.17
CA ARG A 41 8.23 1.22 -10.18
C ARG A 41 6.84 0.69 -9.87
N MET A 42 6.23 1.07 -8.76
CA MET A 42 4.93 0.55 -8.37
C MET A 42 3.81 1.11 -9.26
N PRO A 43 2.82 0.26 -9.59
CA PRO A 43 1.62 0.68 -10.29
C PRO A 43 0.87 1.82 -9.58
N THR A 44 0.29 2.72 -10.36
CA THR A 44 -0.41 3.91 -9.86
C THR A 44 -1.66 3.59 -9.06
N ASP A 45 -2.29 2.44 -9.32
CA ASP A 45 -3.50 1.94 -8.67
C ASP A 45 -3.22 1.21 -7.35
N LEU A 46 -1.95 1.09 -6.93
CA LEU A 46 -1.58 0.21 -5.83
C LEU A 46 -2.18 0.63 -4.48
N GLN A 47 -2.16 1.93 -4.18
CA GLN A 47 -2.74 2.44 -2.94
C GLN A 47 -4.25 2.24 -2.92
N ASP A 48 -4.94 2.64 -4.00
CA ASP A 48 -6.39 2.49 -4.13
C ASP A 48 -6.82 1.03 -4.01
N ARG A 49 -6.06 0.12 -4.63
CA ARG A 49 -6.30 -1.32 -4.56
C ARG A 49 -6.10 -1.88 -3.15
N LEU A 50 -5.05 -1.48 -2.45
CA LEU A 50 -4.82 -1.91 -1.07
C LEU A 50 -5.93 -1.39 -0.15
N THR A 51 -6.32 -0.13 -0.29
CA THR A 51 -7.43 0.47 0.48
C THR A 51 -8.76 -0.23 0.20
N ALA A 52 -9.07 -0.53 -1.07
CA ALA A 52 -10.28 -1.25 -1.44
C ALA A 52 -10.30 -2.68 -0.88
N MET A 53 -9.14 -3.37 -0.90
CA MET A 53 -9.01 -4.67 -0.26
C MET A 53 -9.16 -4.56 1.26
N ALA A 54 -8.56 -3.56 1.90
CA ALA A 54 -8.71 -3.36 3.35
C ALA A 54 -10.17 -3.11 3.76
N ALA A 55 -10.92 -2.35 2.96
CA ALA A 55 -12.35 -2.13 3.17
C ALA A 55 -13.16 -3.43 3.11
N LEU A 56 -12.77 -4.41 2.28
CA LEU A 56 -13.39 -5.75 2.26
C LEU A 56 -13.25 -6.48 3.61
N PHE A 57 -12.15 -6.25 4.33
CA PHE A 57 -11.90 -6.79 5.66
C PHE A 57 -12.48 -5.92 6.79
N GLY A 58 -13.16 -4.82 6.46
CA GLY A 58 -13.69 -3.89 7.45
C GLY A 58 -12.62 -2.99 8.09
N VAL A 59 -11.41 -2.94 7.54
CA VAL A 59 -10.33 -2.10 8.03
C VAL A 59 -10.47 -0.69 7.44
N PRO A 60 -10.68 0.35 8.25
CA PRO A 60 -10.77 1.72 7.76
C PRO A 60 -9.39 2.26 7.37
N GLU A 61 -9.36 3.27 6.49
CA GLU A 61 -8.11 3.76 5.89
C GLU A 61 -7.14 4.38 6.91
N ASP A 62 -7.67 5.02 7.95
CA ASP A 62 -6.89 5.59 9.05
C ASP A 62 -6.18 4.51 9.87
N GLU A 63 -6.85 3.39 10.15
CA GLU A 63 -6.25 2.23 10.82
C GLU A 63 -5.20 1.54 9.92
N LEU A 64 -5.52 1.36 8.63
CA LEU A 64 -4.58 0.81 7.64
C LEU A 64 -3.27 1.61 7.57
N ARG A 65 -3.35 2.93 7.76
CA ARG A 65 -2.21 3.86 7.66
C ARG A 65 -1.62 4.26 9.01
N HIS A 66 -2.13 3.71 10.12
CA HIS A 66 -1.65 4.06 11.46
C HIS A 66 -0.17 3.70 11.63
N ASP A 67 0.17 2.45 11.32
CA ASP A 67 1.56 1.97 11.28
C ASP A 67 2.13 2.11 9.87
N HIS A 68 3.01 3.09 9.69
CA HIS A 68 3.60 3.42 8.39
C HIS A 68 4.56 2.34 7.88
N GLY A 69 5.31 1.68 8.78
CA GLY A 69 6.24 0.62 8.41
C GLY A 69 5.48 -0.57 7.85
N ARG A 70 4.45 -1.01 8.59
CA ARG A 70 3.55 -2.08 8.14
C ARG A 70 2.83 -1.71 6.84
N TRP A 71 2.35 -0.47 6.70
CA TRP A 71 1.68 -0.02 5.47
C TRP A 71 2.59 -0.10 4.22
N ILE A 72 3.85 0.30 4.35
CA ILE A 72 4.89 0.22 3.31
C ILE A 72 5.17 -1.25 2.93
N GLU A 73 5.25 -2.15 3.91
CA GLU A 73 5.41 -3.60 3.67
C GLU A 73 4.21 -4.18 2.92
N MET A 74 2.98 -3.83 3.32
CA MET A 74 1.75 -4.26 2.65
C MET A 74 1.67 -3.73 1.22
N LEU A 75 2.03 -2.47 0.95
CA LEU A 75 2.13 -1.94 -0.40
C LEU A 75 3.15 -2.72 -1.23
N THR A 76 4.32 -2.99 -0.66
CA THR A 76 5.38 -3.77 -1.32
C THR A 76 4.89 -5.17 -1.69
N SER A 77 4.28 -5.88 -0.75
CA SER A 77 3.68 -7.20 -0.97
C SER A 77 2.60 -7.16 -2.06
N CYS A 78 1.70 -6.18 -2.00
CA CYS A 78 0.64 -6.01 -2.99
C CYS A 78 1.22 -5.69 -4.39
N GLY A 79 2.27 -4.89 -4.46
CA GLY A 79 2.94 -4.48 -5.71
C GLY A 79 3.57 -5.64 -6.47
N HIS A 80 4.10 -6.64 -5.74
CA HIS A 80 4.73 -7.84 -6.29
C HIS A 80 3.77 -9.02 -6.48
N CYS A 81 2.50 -8.89 -6.08
CA CYS A 81 1.50 -9.94 -6.22
C CYS A 81 1.19 -10.26 -7.69
N ALA A 82 1.26 -11.55 -8.04
CA ALA A 82 0.94 -12.05 -9.39
C ALA A 82 -0.57 -12.12 -9.67
N ASP A 83 -1.41 -12.22 -8.63
CA ASP A 83 -2.86 -12.44 -8.73
C ASP A 83 -3.66 -11.14 -8.97
N ARG A 84 -3.10 -10.19 -9.74
CA ARG A 84 -3.70 -8.87 -9.97
C ARG A 84 -5.09 -8.98 -10.60
N ARG A 85 -5.28 -9.91 -11.54
CA ARG A 85 -6.57 -10.10 -12.22
C ARG A 85 -7.64 -10.60 -11.26
N ALA A 86 -7.32 -11.59 -10.42
CA ALA A 86 -8.25 -12.09 -9.41
C ALA A 86 -8.62 -10.98 -8.41
N CYS A 87 -7.64 -10.15 -8.02
CA CYS A 87 -7.87 -8.97 -7.20
C CYS A 87 -8.84 -7.98 -7.85
N SER A 88 -8.61 -7.60 -9.10
CA SER A 88 -9.51 -6.67 -9.80
C SER A 88 -10.91 -7.23 -10.01
N GLU A 89 -11.03 -8.53 -10.32
CA GLU A 89 -12.33 -9.19 -10.50
C GLU A 89 -13.11 -9.25 -9.20
N LEU A 90 -12.44 -9.52 -8.08
CA LEU A 90 -13.05 -9.49 -6.74
C LEU A 90 -13.51 -8.07 -6.41
N LEU A 91 -12.62 -7.08 -6.49
CA LEU A 91 -12.95 -5.70 -6.12
C LEU A 91 -14.04 -5.08 -7.02
N ALA A 92 -14.17 -5.53 -8.27
CA ALA A 92 -15.22 -5.09 -9.18
C ALA A 92 -16.63 -5.59 -8.81
N ARG A 93 -16.76 -6.70 -8.07
CA ARG A 93 -18.06 -7.24 -7.62
C ARG A 93 -18.63 -6.48 -6.43
N GLY A 94 -17.82 -5.69 -5.73
CA GLY A 94 -18.26 -4.81 -4.64
C GLY A 94 -18.69 -5.57 -3.37
N ARG A 95 -19.75 -5.10 -2.70
CA ARG A 95 -20.18 -5.59 -1.36
C ARG A 95 -20.78 -7.00 -1.33
N LEU A 96 -20.69 -7.76 -2.42
CA LEU A 96 -21.20 -9.12 -2.49
C LEU A 96 -20.18 -10.17 -2.04
N ASP A 97 -18.90 -9.78 -1.95
CA ASP A 97 -17.83 -10.68 -1.56
C ASP A 97 -17.50 -10.57 -0.07
N SER A 98 -16.88 -11.62 0.44
CA SER A 98 -16.41 -11.72 1.83
C SER A 98 -14.88 -11.77 1.87
N PRO A 99 -14.26 -11.50 3.03
CA PRO A 99 -12.83 -11.77 3.25
C PRO A 99 -12.39 -13.21 2.91
N ALA A 100 -13.32 -14.17 2.89
CA ALA A 100 -13.04 -15.55 2.52
C ALA A 100 -12.78 -15.76 1.02
N ASP A 101 -13.14 -14.80 0.17
CA ASP A 101 -12.93 -14.82 -1.28
C ASP A 101 -11.56 -14.25 -1.68
N ALA A 102 -10.90 -13.53 -0.77
CA ALA A 102 -9.57 -12.94 -0.95
C ALA A 102 -8.41 -13.88 -0.58
N ARG A 103 -8.56 -15.21 -0.73
CA ARG A 103 -7.52 -16.21 -0.36
C ARG A 103 -6.20 -16.06 -1.13
N PHE A 104 -6.25 -15.47 -2.31
CA PHE A 104 -5.07 -15.16 -3.13
C PHE A 104 -4.29 -13.93 -2.61
N CYS A 105 -4.90 -13.10 -1.75
CA CYS A 105 -4.29 -11.85 -1.32
C CYS A 105 -3.13 -12.14 -0.35
N PRO A 106 -1.90 -11.72 -0.65
CA PRO A 106 -0.76 -11.97 0.23
C PRO A 106 -0.85 -11.16 1.53
N ASN A 107 -1.59 -10.06 1.53
CA ASN A 107 -1.82 -9.22 2.72
C ASN A 107 -3.00 -9.68 3.58
N ARG A 108 -3.64 -10.81 3.25
CA ARG A 108 -4.83 -11.29 3.94
C ARG A 108 -4.63 -11.40 5.46
N HIS A 109 -3.52 -12.00 5.90
CA HIS A 109 -3.26 -12.18 7.33
C HIS A 109 -3.09 -10.86 8.07
N GLU A 110 -2.40 -9.88 7.48
CA GLU A 110 -2.26 -8.54 8.06
C GLU A 110 -3.59 -7.80 8.13
N LEU A 111 -4.42 -7.92 7.08
CA LEU A 111 -5.76 -7.32 7.05
C LEU A 111 -6.69 -7.95 8.09
N GLU A 112 -6.61 -9.27 8.31
CA GLU A 112 -7.34 -9.94 9.39
C GLU A 112 -6.85 -9.50 10.77
N ALA A 113 -5.54 -9.33 10.96
CA ALA A 113 -5.00 -8.85 12.23
C ALA A 113 -5.52 -7.44 12.53
N LEU A 114 -5.53 -6.56 11.53
CA LEU A 114 -6.07 -5.21 11.60
C LEU A 114 -7.58 -5.18 11.89
N SER A 115 -8.37 -6.06 11.25
CA SER A 115 -9.83 -6.09 11.45
C SER A 115 -10.26 -6.49 12.86
N HIS A 116 -9.42 -7.23 13.59
CA HIS A 116 -9.69 -7.62 14.98
C HIS A 116 -9.14 -6.60 16.01
N ALA A 117 -8.33 -5.64 15.55
CA ALA A 117 -7.76 -4.59 16.39
C ALA A 117 -8.64 -3.31 16.43
N ALA A 118 -9.55 -3.16 15.46
CA ALA A 118 -10.52 -2.06 15.35
C ALA A 118 -11.83 -2.36 16.12
#